data_AF-A0A7Z9GZZ0-F1
#
_entry.id   AF-A0A7Z9GZZ0-F1
#
_cell.length_a   1.000
_cell.length_b   1.000
_cell.length_c   1.000
_cell.angle_alpha   90.00
_cell.angle_beta   90.00
_cell.angle_gamma   90.00
#
_symmetry.space_group_name_H-M   'P 1'
#
loop_
_entity.id
_entity.type
_entity.pdbx_description
1 polymer ?
#
loop_
_entity_poly.entity_id
_entity_poly.type
_entity_poly.pdbx_seq_one_letter_code
_entity_poly.pdbx_strand_id
1 'polypeptide(L)'
;MPPPTTPPASISAQFKWLLSLLLVMHLAAVVIPPFTFATRTGYESSPLANVSMSVVQPYSNALFLNHGYFFFAPSPGPSHLVEYDVEFKDGDKKTFRFPDLQSQRPRLFYHRHLMLAEWLHANYPATSIPDWVPAEEQRFQQENYQRVVESVRQHLQHRHGAQQVTLRRLEHQLIAPEDYLKGQRNLSAPHLYQSLPIEPASENRP
;
A
#
# COMPACT_ATOMS: atom_id res chain seq x y z
N MET A 1 35.95 16.09 57.27
CA MET A 1 36.70 15.21 56.36
C MET A 1 35.76 14.79 55.23
N PRO A 2 36.08 15.05 53.95
CA PRO A 2 35.33 14.48 52.84
C PRO A 2 35.55 12.96 52.76
N PRO A 3 34.54 12.15 52.39
CA PRO A 3 34.69 10.71 52.26
C PRO A 3 35.66 10.36 51.12
N PRO A 4 36.40 9.23 51.22
CA PRO A 4 37.27 8.79 50.15
C PRO A 4 36.44 8.46 48.90
N THR A 5 36.69 9.19 47.82
CA THR A 5 36.16 8.87 46.49
C THR A 5 36.83 7.60 45.99
N THR A 6 36.15 6.46 46.08
CA THR A 6 36.59 5.22 45.42
C THR A 6 36.70 5.46 43.91
N PRO A 7 37.85 5.13 43.28
CA PRO A 7 37.97 5.24 41.84
C PRO A 7 36.95 4.30 41.17
N PRO A 8 36.33 4.70 40.05
CA PRO A 8 35.38 3.85 39.36
C PRO A 8 36.07 2.56 38.92
N ALA A 9 35.40 1.43 39.13
CA ALA A 9 35.91 0.12 38.74
C ALA A 9 36.29 0.12 37.25
N SER A 10 37.54 -0.23 36.94
CA SER A 10 38.04 -0.24 35.57
C SER A 10 37.58 -1.50 34.86
N ILE A 11 36.86 -1.32 33.75
CA ILE A 11 36.44 -2.42 32.88
C ILE A 11 37.68 -3.06 32.25
N SER A 12 37.80 -4.39 32.31
CA SER A 12 38.92 -5.13 31.72
C SER A 12 38.98 -4.95 30.20
N ALA A 13 40.19 -5.00 29.62
CA ALA A 13 40.36 -4.84 28.17
C ALA A 13 39.60 -5.89 27.37
N GLN A 14 39.54 -7.14 27.85
CA GLN A 14 38.79 -8.23 27.22
C GLN A 14 37.28 -7.95 27.21
N PHE A 15 36.74 -7.43 28.31
CA PHE A 15 35.33 -7.08 28.37
C PHE A 15 35.00 -5.89 27.46
N LYS A 16 35.89 -4.90 27.36
CA LYS A 16 35.74 -3.80 26.39
C LYS A 16 35.68 -4.33 24.96
N TRP A 17 36.56 -5.27 24.61
CA TRP A 17 36.54 -5.91 23.29
C TRP A 17 35.24 -6.67 23.01
N LEU A 18 34.78 -7.49 23.96
CA LEU A 18 33.52 -8.20 23.84
C LEU A 18 32.34 -7.22 23.66
N LEU A 19 32.29 -6.17 24.47
CA LEU A 19 31.25 -5.15 24.39
C LEU A 19 31.28 -4.42 23.05
N SER A 20 32.46 -4.02 22.57
CA SER A 20 32.64 -3.41 21.25
C SER A 20 32.15 -4.34 20.13
N LEU A 21 32.47 -5.63 20.20
CA LEU A 21 32.01 -6.62 19.21
C LEU A 21 30.48 -6.73 19.21
N LEU A 22 29.86 -6.79 20.39
CA LEU A 22 28.39 -6.83 20.52
C LEU A 22 27.74 -5.56 19.98
N LEU A 23 28.32 -4.38 20.26
CA LEU A 23 27.83 -3.10 19.74
C LEU A 23 27.93 -3.02 18.22
N VAL A 24 29.05 -3.44 17.64
CA VAL A 24 29.23 -3.48 16.18
C VAL A 24 28.24 -4.45 15.54
N MET A 25 28.06 -5.64 16.13
CA MET A 25 27.10 -6.63 15.64
C MET A 25 25.66 -6.11 15.71
N HIS A 26 25.28 -5.46 16.82
CA HIS A 26 23.96 -4.86 16.95
C HIS A 26 23.74 -3.71 15.97
N LEU A 27 24.72 -2.80 15.82
CA LEU A 27 24.66 -1.72 14.86
C LEU A 27 24.52 -2.26 13.43
N ALA A 28 25.29 -3.30 13.08
CA ALA A 28 25.16 -3.97 11.80
C ALA A 28 23.76 -4.56 11.60
N ALA A 29 23.18 -5.19 12.63
CA ALA A 29 21.82 -5.74 12.59
C ALA A 29 20.72 -4.69 12.44
N VAL A 30 20.97 -3.42 12.81
CA VAL A 30 20.07 -2.28 12.61
C VAL A 30 20.24 -1.69 11.20
N VAL A 31 21.46 -1.61 10.69
CA VAL A 31 21.79 -0.91 9.42
C VAL A 31 21.65 -1.81 8.19
N ILE A 32 22.04 -3.07 8.28
CA ILE A 32 22.06 -3.99 7.12
C ILE A 32 20.65 -4.26 6.56
N PRO A 33 19.60 -4.52 7.36
CA PRO A 33 18.26 -4.76 6.80
C PRO A 33 17.73 -3.62 5.90
N PRO A 34 17.72 -2.33 6.32
CA PRO A 34 17.32 -1.24 5.42
C PRO A 34 18.30 -1.03 4.26
N PHE A 35 19.60 -1.32 4.42
CA PHE A 35 20.56 -1.27 3.32
C PHE A 35 20.28 -2.33 2.24
N THR A 36 19.95 -3.56 2.63
CA THR A 36 19.52 -4.61 1.70
C THR A 36 18.25 -4.22 0.97
N PHE A 37 17.30 -3.58 1.65
CA PHE A 37 16.12 -3.03 0.99
C PHE A 37 16.48 -1.91 -0.02
N ALA A 38 17.27 -0.92 0.39
CA ALA A 38 17.62 0.23 -0.44
C ALA A 38 18.43 -0.14 -1.70
N THR A 39 19.07 -1.30 -1.69
CA THR A 39 19.85 -1.82 -2.83
C THR A 39 19.07 -2.83 -3.68
N ARG A 40 17.76 -2.98 -3.44
CA ARG A 40 16.90 -3.88 -4.21
C ARG A 40 16.51 -3.25 -5.54
N THR A 41 16.79 -3.95 -6.64
CA THR A 41 16.33 -3.63 -7.99
C THR A 41 15.53 -4.81 -8.54
N GLY A 42 14.21 -4.67 -8.62
CA GLY A 42 13.32 -5.78 -8.94
C GLY A 42 13.26 -6.82 -7.81
N TYR A 43 13.59 -8.07 -8.13
CA TYR A 43 13.55 -9.18 -7.17
C TYR A 43 14.87 -9.43 -6.44
N GLU A 44 15.96 -8.79 -6.86
CA GLU A 44 17.30 -9.04 -6.31
C GLU A 44 17.87 -7.80 -5.62
N SER A 45 18.65 -8.03 -4.56
CA SER A 45 19.41 -6.99 -3.85
C SER A 45 20.90 -7.15 -4.17
N SER A 46 21.69 -6.10 -3.92
CA SER A 46 23.14 -6.13 -4.17
C SER A 46 23.82 -7.36 -3.54
N PRO A 47 24.78 -8.02 -4.22
CA PRO A 47 25.50 -9.17 -3.67
C PRO A 47 26.11 -8.92 -2.30
N LEU A 48 26.69 -7.73 -2.09
CA LEU A 48 27.25 -7.33 -0.80
C LEU A 48 26.17 -7.27 0.29
N ALA A 49 24.99 -6.76 -0.05
CA ALA A 49 23.89 -6.65 0.88
C ALA A 49 23.31 -8.02 1.25
N ASN A 50 23.27 -8.97 0.31
CA ASN A 50 22.84 -10.34 0.58
C ASN A 50 23.81 -11.08 1.51
N VAL A 51 25.12 -10.98 1.25
CA VAL A 51 26.15 -11.58 2.11
C VAL A 51 26.16 -10.94 3.49
N SER A 52 26.05 -9.62 3.57
CA SER A 52 26.00 -8.92 4.87
C SER A 52 24.75 -9.32 5.65
N MET A 53 23.60 -9.44 4.98
CA MET A 53 22.34 -9.84 5.60
C MET A 53 22.41 -11.27 6.14
N SER A 54 23.00 -12.22 5.41
CA SER A 54 23.08 -13.61 5.87
C SER A 54 23.87 -13.77 7.18
N VAL A 55 24.84 -12.89 7.43
CA VAL A 55 25.62 -12.87 8.69
C VAL A 55 24.79 -12.39 9.88
N VAL A 56 24.01 -11.32 9.72
CA VAL A 56 23.24 -10.72 10.83
C VAL A 56 21.83 -11.27 10.99
N GLN A 57 21.30 -11.93 9.96
CA GLN A 57 19.90 -12.37 9.88
C GLN A 57 19.42 -13.20 11.08
N PRO A 58 20.18 -14.18 11.62
CA PRO A 58 19.73 -14.95 12.79
C PRO A 58 19.47 -14.04 14.00
N TYR A 59 20.35 -13.08 14.25
CA TYR A 59 20.23 -12.12 15.34
C TYR A 59 19.11 -11.10 15.09
N SER A 60 19.04 -10.54 13.87
CA SER A 60 17.97 -9.62 13.48
C SER A 60 16.59 -10.27 13.59
N ASN A 61 16.46 -11.55 13.24
CA ASN A 61 15.22 -12.31 13.40
C ASN A 61 14.88 -12.54 14.88
N ALA A 62 15.85 -12.93 15.70
CA ALA A 62 15.64 -13.19 17.12
C ALA A 62 15.14 -11.94 17.89
N LEU A 63 15.61 -10.75 17.48
CA LEU A 63 15.19 -9.47 18.06
C LEU A 63 14.12 -8.73 17.25
N PHE A 64 13.62 -9.34 16.17
CA PHE A 64 12.60 -8.76 15.29
C PHE A 64 12.98 -7.39 14.66
N LEU A 65 14.28 -7.13 14.46
CA LEU A 65 14.81 -5.84 13.98
C LEU A 65 14.57 -5.60 12.48
N ASN A 66 14.31 -6.64 11.71
CA ASN A 66 14.15 -6.60 10.25
C ASN A 66 12.76 -6.18 9.75
N HIS A 67 11.82 -5.85 10.65
CA HIS A 67 10.44 -5.47 10.29
C HIS A 67 10.19 -3.96 10.37
N GLY A 68 11.13 -3.18 10.92
CA GLY A 68 10.91 -1.76 11.21
C GLY A 68 10.62 -0.89 9.97
N TYR A 69 11.27 -1.17 8.84
CA TYR A 69 11.10 -0.35 7.63
C TYR A 69 9.67 -0.41 7.09
N PHE A 70 9.08 -1.62 6.94
CA PHE A 70 7.71 -1.79 6.47
C PHE A 70 6.66 -1.18 7.41
N PHE A 71 6.97 -1.08 8.71
CA PHE A 71 6.06 -0.53 9.70
C PHE A 71 6.07 1.01 9.73
N PHE A 72 7.24 1.65 9.56
CA PHE A 72 7.41 3.10 9.77
C PHE A 72 7.62 3.92 8.49
N ALA A 73 8.04 3.29 7.40
CA ALA A 73 8.22 3.93 6.10
C ALA A 73 7.49 3.13 5.02
N PRO A 74 6.15 2.95 5.12
CA PRO A 74 5.41 2.43 3.98
C PRO A 74 5.69 3.37 2.81
N SER A 75 6.04 2.81 1.66
CA SER A 75 5.93 3.52 0.39
C SER A 75 4.49 3.31 -0.04
N PRO A 76 3.53 4.19 0.35
CA PRO A 76 2.15 4.01 -0.05
C PRO A 76 2.12 3.97 -1.58
N GLY A 77 1.43 2.98 -2.12
CA GLY A 77 1.06 3.00 -3.53
C GLY A 77 0.07 4.12 -3.83
N PRO A 78 -0.42 4.19 -5.08
CA PRO A 78 -1.56 5.04 -5.38
C PRO A 78 -2.79 4.61 -4.55
N SER A 79 -3.70 5.54 -4.33
CA SER A 79 -4.96 5.27 -3.62
C SER A 79 -6.10 5.05 -4.59
N HIS A 80 -7.10 4.26 -4.20
CA HIS A 80 -8.21 3.90 -5.06
C HIS A 80 -9.51 4.59 -4.67
N LEU A 81 -10.22 5.07 -5.68
CA LEU A 81 -11.54 5.64 -5.57
C LEU A 81 -12.49 4.93 -6.53
N VAL A 82 -13.78 5.11 -6.30
CA VAL A 82 -14.84 4.77 -7.24
C VAL A 82 -15.50 6.06 -7.66
N GLU A 83 -15.48 6.34 -8.95
CA GLU A 83 -16.33 7.36 -9.57
C GLU A 83 -17.57 6.71 -10.13
N TYR A 84 -18.69 7.39 -9.99
CA TYR A 84 -19.93 6.91 -10.56
C TYR A 84 -20.78 8.04 -11.08
N ASP A 85 -21.33 7.83 -12.27
CA ASP A 85 -22.33 8.69 -12.87
C ASP A 85 -23.71 8.12 -12.56
N VAL A 86 -24.60 8.97 -12.09
CA VAL A 86 -26.01 8.65 -11.94
C VAL A 86 -26.80 9.38 -13.02
N GLU A 87 -27.71 8.65 -13.66
CA GLU A 87 -28.65 9.18 -14.64
C GLU A 87 -30.07 9.04 -14.09
N PHE A 88 -30.78 10.15 -14.02
CA PHE A 88 -32.15 10.25 -13.50
C PHE A 88 -33.17 10.11 -14.63
N LYS A 89 -34.45 9.90 -14.27
CA LYS A 89 -35.53 9.69 -15.25
C LYS A 89 -35.82 10.89 -16.15
N ASP A 90 -35.48 12.09 -15.69
CA ASP A 90 -35.57 13.35 -16.42
C ASP A 90 -34.38 13.57 -17.38
N GLY A 91 -33.40 12.67 -17.38
CA GLY A 91 -32.17 12.77 -18.17
C GLY A 91 -31.05 13.53 -17.48
N ASP A 92 -31.26 14.05 -16.26
CA ASP A 92 -30.20 14.71 -15.51
C ASP A 92 -29.07 13.72 -15.18
N LYS A 93 -27.82 14.19 -15.25
CA LYS A 93 -26.63 13.41 -14.94
C LYS A 93 -25.81 14.08 -13.85
N LYS A 94 -25.40 13.29 -12.84
CA LYS A 94 -24.51 13.76 -11.78
C LYS A 94 -23.38 12.76 -11.55
N THR A 95 -22.17 13.28 -11.42
CA THR A 95 -20.98 12.49 -11.13
C THR A 95 -20.62 12.63 -9.65
N PHE A 96 -20.31 11.51 -9.03
CA PHE A 96 -19.91 11.44 -7.62
C PHE A 96 -18.69 10.54 -7.47
N ARG A 97 -18.02 10.66 -6.31
CA ARG A 97 -16.85 9.84 -5.97
C ARG A 97 -16.93 9.37 -4.52
N PHE A 98 -16.39 8.19 -4.25
CA PHE A 98 -16.04 7.76 -2.90
C PHE A 98 -14.68 7.05 -2.88
N PRO A 99 -13.91 7.18 -1.79
CA PRO A 99 -14.18 8.01 -0.61
C PRO A 99 -14.01 9.52 -0.90
N ASP A 100 -14.68 10.37 -0.12
CA ASP A 100 -14.66 11.84 -0.27
C ASP A 100 -14.58 12.55 1.09
N LEU A 101 -13.52 13.33 1.30
CA LEU A 101 -13.25 14.06 2.55
C LEU A 101 -14.24 15.20 2.83
N GLN A 102 -14.93 15.70 1.80
CA GLN A 102 -15.91 16.79 1.94
C GLN A 102 -17.25 16.26 2.46
N SER A 103 -17.71 15.13 1.92
CA SER A 103 -19.00 14.53 2.31
C SER A 103 -18.92 13.51 3.45
N GLN A 104 -17.75 12.91 3.72
CA GLN A 104 -17.66 11.77 4.64
C GLN A 104 -16.91 12.12 5.94
N ARG A 105 -17.65 12.64 6.91
CA ARG A 105 -17.18 12.85 8.29
C ARG A 105 -18.07 12.10 9.28
N PRO A 106 -17.53 11.59 10.41
CA PRO A 106 -16.13 11.66 10.88
C PRO A 106 -15.18 10.74 10.09
N ARG A 107 -13.88 10.79 10.39
CA ARG A 107 -12.83 10.05 9.66
C ARG A 107 -13.11 8.55 9.47
N LEU A 108 -13.80 7.91 10.43
CA LEU A 108 -14.17 6.50 10.32
C LEU A 108 -15.14 6.22 9.16
N PHE A 109 -16.05 7.15 8.86
CA PHE A 109 -16.99 7.02 7.76
C PHE A 109 -16.30 7.13 6.39
N TYR A 110 -15.34 8.05 6.27
CA TYR A 110 -14.42 8.09 5.13
C TYR A 110 -13.64 6.78 5.00
N HIS A 111 -13.08 6.29 6.10
CA HIS A 111 -12.27 5.07 6.10
C HIS A 111 -13.05 3.84 5.64
N ARG A 112 -14.33 3.72 6.00
CA ARG A 112 -15.20 2.65 5.48
C ARG A 112 -15.32 2.68 3.96
N HIS A 113 -15.48 3.86 3.36
CA HIS A 113 -15.56 4.00 1.90
C HIS A 113 -14.21 3.78 1.23
N LEU A 114 -13.13 4.20 1.88
CA LEU A 114 -11.77 3.90 1.42
C LEU A 114 -11.57 2.39 1.34
N MET A 115 -11.88 1.66 2.42
CA MET A 115 -11.76 0.20 2.44
C MET A 115 -12.60 -0.48 1.36
N LEU A 116 -13.78 0.05 1.04
CA LEU A 116 -14.61 -0.49 -0.06
C LEU A 116 -13.97 -0.25 -1.43
N ALA A 117 -13.44 0.95 -1.69
CA ALA A 117 -12.77 1.25 -2.94
C ALA A 117 -11.47 0.43 -3.11
N GLU A 118 -10.68 0.30 -2.05
CA GLU A 118 -9.49 -0.55 -2.02
C GLU A 118 -9.84 -2.02 -2.23
N TRP A 119 -10.91 -2.52 -1.60
CA TRP A 119 -11.37 -3.90 -1.80
C TRP A 119 -11.77 -4.17 -3.25
N LEU A 120 -12.53 -3.24 -3.87
CA LEU A 120 -12.92 -3.35 -5.28
C LEU A 120 -11.70 -3.33 -6.20
N HIS A 121 -10.68 -2.54 -5.89
CA HIS A 121 -9.44 -2.54 -6.65
C HIS A 121 -8.68 -3.87 -6.49
N ALA A 122 -8.46 -4.30 -5.25
CA ALA A 122 -7.66 -5.48 -4.92
C ALA A 122 -8.28 -6.79 -5.43
N ASN A 123 -9.61 -6.86 -5.56
CA ASN A 123 -10.34 -8.04 -6.03
C ASN A 123 -10.73 -7.95 -7.51
N TYR A 124 -10.25 -6.93 -8.24
CA TYR A 124 -10.48 -6.87 -9.67
C TYR A 124 -9.79 -8.05 -10.38
N PRO A 125 -10.49 -8.85 -11.19
CA PRO A 125 -9.91 -10.00 -11.85
C PRO A 125 -8.74 -9.59 -12.75
N ALA A 126 -7.60 -10.26 -12.59
CA ALA A 126 -6.42 -9.98 -13.42
C ALA A 126 -6.73 -10.28 -14.89
N THR A 127 -6.30 -9.37 -15.79
CA THR A 127 -6.47 -9.56 -17.24
C THR A 127 -5.60 -10.70 -17.78
N SER A 128 -4.48 -11.00 -17.11
CA SER A 128 -3.56 -12.10 -17.44
C SER A 128 -3.39 -12.99 -16.23
N ILE A 129 -4.10 -14.10 -16.20
CA ILE A 129 -4.01 -15.10 -15.14
C ILE A 129 -3.01 -16.17 -15.59
N PRO A 130 -2.03 -16.58 -14.75
CA PRO A 130 -1.12 -17.65 -15.11
C PRO A 130 -1.83 -18.97 -15.42
N ASP A 131 -1.34 -19.73 -16.39
CA ASP A 131 -1.95 -20.99 -16.88
C ASP A 131 -2.13 -22.06 -15.80
N TRP A 132 -1.37 -21.98 -14.70
CA TRP A 132 -1.48 -22.93 -13.58
C TRP A 132 -2.70 -22.69 -12.68
N VAL A 133 -3.38 -21.54 -12.79
CA VAL A 133 -4.61 -21.26 -12.04
C VAL A 133 -5.78 -21.96 -12.74
N PRO A 134 -6.52 -22.86 -12.07
CA PRO A 134 -7.65 -23.57 -12.67
C PRO A 134 -8.73 -22.61 -13.19
N ALA A 135 -9.24 -22.85 -14.40
CA ALA A 135 -10.25 -22.00 -15.03
C ALA A 135 -11.53 -21.80 -14.18
N GLU A 136 -11.88 -22.79 -13.36
CA GLU A 136 -13.04 -22.73 -12.47
C GLU A 136 -12.83 -21.71 -11.33
N GLU A 137 -11.60 -21.63 -10.79
CA GLU A 137 -11.24 -20.63 -9.78
C GLU A 137 -11.29 -19.22 -10.37
N GLN A 138 -10.82 -19.05 -11.61
CA GLN A 138 -10.88 -17.77 -12.33
C GLN A 138 -12.32 -17.31 -12.53
N ARG A 139 -13.20 -18.21 -12.98
CA ARG A 139 -14.64 -17.93 -13.15
C ARG A 139 -15.29 -17.56 -11.83
N PHE A 140 -15.02 -18.30 -10.76
CA PHE A 140 -15.56 -18.02 -9.44
C PHE A 140 -15.15 -16.63 -8.94
N GLN A 141 -13.87 -16.24 -9.11
CA GLN A 141 -13.40 -14.90 -8.74
C GLN A 141 -14.10 -13.80 -9.55
N GLN A 142 -14.21 -13.97 -10.88
CA GLN A 142 -14.89 -13.02 -11.75
C GLN A 142 -16.37 -12.87 -11.40
N GLU A 143 -17.10 -13.97 -11.21
CA GLU A 143 -18.51 -13.95 -10.84
C GLU A 143 -18.75 -13.31 -9.48
N ASN A 144 -17.94 -13.64 -8.47
CA ASN A 144 -18.06 -13.04 -7.14
C ASN A 144 -17.81 -11.54 -7.17
N TYR A 145 -16.77 -11.12 -7.88
CA TYR A 145 -16.47 -9.70 -8.06
C TYR A 145 -17.63 -8.97 -8.75
N GLN A 146 -18.18 -9.53 -9.83
CA GLN A 146 -19.34 -8.97 -10.53
C GLN A 146 -20.58 -8.87 -9.65
N ARG A 147 -20.86 -9.88 -8.80
CA ARG A 147 -21.97 -9.82 -7.84
C ARG A 147 -21.83 -8.67 -6.86
N VAL A 148 -20.61 -8.40 -6.38
CA VAL A 148 -20.36 -7.28 -5.48
C VAL A 148 -20.49 -5.94 -6.20
N VAL A 149 -19.94 -5.81 -7.41
CA VAL A 149 -20.10 -4.59 -8.24
C VAL A 149 -21.58 -4.30 -8.49
N GLU A 150 -22.37 -5.32 -8.83
CA GLU A 150 -23.81 -5.19 -9.05
C GLU A 150 -24.55 -4.80 -7.76
N SER A 151 -24.19 -5.37 -6.62
CA SER A 151 -24.76 -4.98 -5.32
C SER A 151 -24.47 -3.51 -5.00
N VAL A 152 -23.25 -3.02 -5.27
CA VAL A 152 -22.89 -1.60 -5.12
C VAL A 152 -23.70 -0.73 -6.08
N ARG A 153 -23.83 -1.14 -7.35
CA ARG A 153 -24.62 -0.43 -8.37
C ARG A 153 -26.08 -0.28 -7.94
N GLN A 154 -26.72 -1.36 -7.51
CA GLN A 154 -28.10 -1.36 -7.02
C GLN A 154 -28.27 -0.48 -5.77
N HIS A 155 -27.31 -0.54 -4.85
CA HIS A 155 -27.33 0.33 -3.67
C HIS A 155 -27.29 1.80 -4.06
N LEU A 156 -26.42 2.19 -5.00
CA LEU A 156 -26.30 3.56 -5.48
C LEU A 156 -27.54 4.01 -6.26
N GLN A 157 -28.11 3.15 -7.11
CA GLN A 157 -29.37 3.40 -7.79
C GLN A 157 -30.48 3.70 -6.79
N HIS A 158 -30.64 2.85 -5.77
CA HIS A 158 -31.65 3.03 -4.73
C HIS A 158 -31.39 4.30 -3.90
N ARG A 159 -30.14 4.55 -3.50
CA ARG A 159 -29.76 5.70 -2.68
C ARG A 159 -30.04 7.04 -3.37
N HIS A 160 -29.80 7.12 -4.67
CA HIS A 160 -30.02 8.35 -5.45
C HIS A 160 -31.39 8.40 -6.11
N GLY A 161 -32.15 7.30 -6.16
CA GLY A 161 -33.36 7.22 -6.98
C GLY A 161 -33.06 7.32 -8.49
N ALA A 162 -31.86 6.88 -8.89
CA ALA A 162 -31.38 6.95 -10.25
C ALA A 162 -31.93 5.79 -11.09
N GLN A 163 -32.12 6.05 -12.39
CA GLN A 163 -32.50 5.02 -13.36
C GLN A 163 -31.28 4.15 -13.71
N GLN A 164 -30.13 4.77 -13.90
CA GLN A 164 -28.90 4.07 -14.26
C GLN A 164 -27.72 4.60 -13.44
N VAL A 165 -26.80 3.70 -13.08
CA VAL A 165 -25.53 4.04 -12.45
C VAL A 165 -24.39 3.37 -13.20
N THR A 166 -23.43 4.17 -13.65
CA THR A 166 -22.22 3.71 -14.31
C THR A 166 -21.05 3.90 -13.37
N LEU A 167 -20.37 2.81 -13.02
CA LEU A 167 -19.25 2.79 -12.07
C LEU A 167 -17.92 2.75 -12.82
N ARG A 168 -16.90 3.42 -12.28
CA ARG A 168 -15.52 3.41 -12.78
C ARG A 168 -14.56 3.38 -11.59
N ARG A 169 -13.51 2.57 -11.69
CA ARG A 169 -12.40 2.60 -10.72
C ARG A 169 -11.52 3.80 -11.07
N LEU A 170 -11.00 4.47 -10.06
CA LEU A 170 -10.06 5.56 -10.21
C LEU A 170 -8.83 5.24 -9.38
N GLU A 171 -7.67 5.42 -9.99
CA GLU A 171 -6.39 5.39 -9.31
C GLU A 171 -5.89 6.83 -9.13
N HIS A 172 -5.64 7.22 -7.89
CA HIS A 172 -5.13 8.53 -7.53
C HIS A 172 -3.64 8.41 -7.21
N GLN A 173 -2.83 8.87 -8.14
CA GLN A 173 -1.37 8.84 -8.09
C GLN A 173 -0.83 9.82 -7.06
N LEU A 174 0.30 9.44 -6.49
CA LEU A 174 1.14 10.36 -5.74
C LEU A 174 1.77 11.38 -6.70
N ILE A 175 1.99 12.58 -6.20
CA ILE A 175 2.71 13.59 -6.96
C ILE A 175 4.18 13.19 -7.11
N ALA A 176 4.68 13.25 -8.33
CA ALA A 176 6.08 12.94 -8.58
C ALA A 176 7.00 14.02 -7.96
N PRO A 177 8.17 13.66 -7.42
CA PRO A 177 9.10 14.63 -6.82
C PRO A 177 9.46 15.78 -7.76
N GLU A 178 9.63 15.51 -9.06
CA GLU A 178 9.91 16.49 -10.09
C GLU A 178 8.81 17.53 -10.26
N ASP A 179 7.54 17.13 -10.19
CA ASP A 179 6.40 18.02 -10.36
C ASP A 179 6.19 18.87 -9.10
N TYR A 180 6.44 18.29 -7.93
CA TYR A 180 6.49 19.01 -6.66
C TYR A 180 7.56 20.11 -6.67
N LEU A 181 8.77 19.80 -7.16
CA LEU A 181 9.89 20.75 -7.28
C LEU A 181 9.60 21.86 -8.29
N LYS A 182 8.84 21.57 -9.36
CA LYS A 182 8.35 22.57 -10.33
C LYS A 182 7.19 23.43 -9.79
N GLY A 183 6.78 23.23 -8.54
CA GLY A 183 5.72 24.01 -7.88
C GLY A 183 4.30 23.52 -8.17
N GLN A 184 4.14 22.40 -8.88
CA GLN A 184 2.85 21.73 -9.00
C GLN A 184 2.59 21.02 -7.66
N ARG A 185 1.80 21.63 -6.78
CA ARG A 185 1.55 21.09 -5.41
C ARG A 185 0.10 20.69 -5.18
N ASN A 186 -0.75 20.81 -6.21
CA ASN A 186 -2.15 20.46 -6.09
C ASN A 186 -2.33 18.93 -6.11
N LEU A 187 -2.59 18.36 -4.94
CA LEU A 187 -2.79 16.92 -4.77
C LEU A 187 -4.09 16.41 -5.41
N SER A 188 -5.00 17.31 -5.80
CA SER A 188 -6.26 16.97 -6.46
C SER A 188 -6.26 17.38 -7.94
N ALA A 189 -5.07 17.56 -8.54
CA ALA A 189 -4.98 17.90 -9.95
C ALA A 189 -5.54 16.77 -10.83
N PRO A 190 -6.31 17.06 -11.89
CA PRO A 190 -6.97 16.04 -12.72
C PRO A 190 -6.02 14.99 -13.31
N HIS A 191 -4.78 15.36 -13.63
CA HIS A 191 -3.78 14.44 -14.20
C HIS A 191 -3.31 13.36 -13.22
N LEU A 192 -3.55 13.53 -11.91
CA LEU A 192 -3.23 12.53 -10.89
C LEU A 192 -4.29 11.43 -10.81
N TYR A 193 -5.40 11.54 -11.56
CA TYR A 193 -6.48 10.56 -11.55
C TYR A 193 -6.50 9.76 -12.86
N GLN A 194 -6.32 8.46 -12.75
CA GLN A 194 -6.39 7.53 -13.87
C GLN A 194 -7.67 6.70 -13.76
N SER A 195 -8.50 6.72 -14.80
CA SER A 195 -9.69 5.86 -14.87
C SER A 195 -9.29 4.44 -15.23
N LEU A 196 -9.79 3.49 -14.45
CA LEU A 196 -9.62 2.06 -14.61
C LEU A 196 -10.98 1.41 -14.89
N PRO A 197 -11.02 0.32 -15.68
CA PRO A 197 -12.23 -0.45 -15.89
C PRO A 197 -12.72 -1.05 -14.56
N ILE A 198 -14.05 -1.06 -14.38
CA ILE A 198 -14.68 -1.75 -13.27
C ILE A 198 -15.21 -3.12 -13.66
N GLU A 199 -15.51 -3.33 -14.94
CA GLU A 199 -15.91 -4.63 -15.47
C GLU A 199 -14.70 -5.30 -16.11
N PRO A 200 -14.48 -6.61 -15.88
CA PRO A 200 -13.42 -7.33 -16.57
C PRO A 200 -13.66 -7.26 -18.08
N ALA A 201 -12.58 -7.19 -18.86
CA ALA A 201 -12.69 -7.21 -20.32
C ALA A 201 -13.52 -8.45 -20.73
N SER A 202 -14.65 -8.22 -21.38
CA SER A 202 -15.37 -9.32 -22.04
C SER A 202 -14.48 -9.80 -23.16
N GLU A 203 -13.86 -10.96 -23.00
CA GLU A 203 -13.26 -11.67 -24.12
C GLU A 203 -14.34 -11.74 -25.21
N ASN A 204 -14.05 -11.14 -26.37
CA ASN A 204 -14.97 -11.13 -27.50
C ASN A 204 -15.44 -12.56 -27.73
N ARG A 205 -16.70 -12.85 -27.38
CA ARG A 205 -17.34 -14.07 -27.88
C ARG A 205 -17.46 -13.92 -29.39
N PRO A 206 -16.82 -14.78 -30.21
CA PRO A 206 -17.19 -14.90 -31.61
C PRO A 206 -18.64 -15.36 -31.76
#